data_AF-A0A930R667-F1
#
_entry.id   AF-A0A930R667-F1
#
_cell.length_a   1.000
_cell.length_b   1.000
_cell.length_c   1.000
_cell.angle_alpha   90.00
_cell.angle_beta   90.00
_cell.angle_gamma   90.00
#
_symmetry.space_group_name_H-M   'P 1'
#
loop_
_entity.id
_entity.type
_entity.pdbx_description
1 polymer ?
#
loop_
_entity_poly.entity_id
_entity_poly.type
_entity_poly.pdbx_seq_one_letter_code
_entity_poly.pdbx_strand_id
1 'polypeptide(L)'
;MIANFWFERSQFFGRSKRISFSILSIDLLAHLGICLIPLFTKFLFSFENRVISVLAYGILIAIISVLFDIENYFVLKQSLTEAEYERKDEMLILFRKFHIRSYLTSVIILALTFFIPQIVMYLYLAIPMTKFFSRLGAGRGRSVFVDENLVEFSDKVLGRIDEERIKRSLAK
;
A
#
# COMPACT_ATOMS: atom_id res chain seq x y z
N MET A 1 -15.72 -6.52 0.51
CA MET A 1 -14.55 -5.66 0.76
C MET A 1 -14.16 -5.67 2.24
N ILE A 2 -15.07 -5.32 3.15
CA ILE A 2 -14.87 -5.36 4.61
C ILE A 2 -14.55 -6.79 5.12
N ALA A 3 -15.20 -7.83 4.58
CA ALA A 3 -14.93 -9.22 4.94
C ALA A 3 -13.50 -9.69 4.58
N ASN A 4 -12.94 -9.20 3.47
CA ASN A 4 -11.59 -9.55 3.05
C ASN A 4 -10.54 -8.90 3.97
N PHE A 5 -10.83 -7.70 4.46
CA PHE A 5 -10.03 -7.02 5.46
C PHE A 5 -10.05 -7.75 6.81
N TRP A 6 -11.23 -8.21 7.24
CA TRP A 6 -11.37 -9.00 8.47
C TRP A 6 -10.62 -10.34 8.40
N PHE A 7 -10.57 -10.95 7.21
CA PHE A 7 -9.81 -12.18 6.95
C PHE A 7 -8.29 -11.95 6.92
N GLU A 8 -7.81 -10.88 6.27
CA GLU A 8 -6.38 -10.50 6.34
C GLU A 8 -5.98 -10.16 7.78
N ARG A 9 -6.84 -9.46 8.54
CA ARG A 9 -6.59 -9.10 9.93
C ARG A 9 -6.50 -10.30 10.88
N SER A 10 -7.40 -11.28 10.78
CA SER A 10 -7.33 -12.48 11.63
C SER A 10 -6.08 -13.33 11.36
N GLN A 11 -5.62 -13.34 10.10
CA GLN A 11 -4.40 -14.00 9.66
C GLN A 11 -3.12 -13.29 10.16
N PHE A 12 -3.12 -11.95 10.23
CA PHE A 12 -1.99 -11.16 10.76
C PHE A 12 -1.89 -11.21 12.29
N PHE A 13 -3.02 -11.17 13.02
CA PHE A 13 -3.05 -11.36 14.47
C PHE A 13 -2.57 -12.76 14.91
N GLY A 14 -2.74 -13.78 14.05
CA GLY A 14 -2.24 -15.13 14.31
C GLY A 14 -0.73 -15.31 14.15
N ARG A 15 -0.03 -14.40 13.45
CA ARG A 15 1.40 -14.55 13.08
C ARG A 15 2.39 -13.83 14.01
N SER A 16 1.95 -12.87 14.83
CA SER A 16 2.82 -12.10 15.71
C SER A 16 2.55 -12.43 17.18
N LYS A 17 3.57 -12.95 17.91
CA LYS A 17 3.49 -13.21 19.36
C LYS A 17 3.25 -11.94 20.19
N ARG A 18 3.57 -10.74 19.67
CA ARG A 18 3.30 -9.43 20.30
C ARG A 18 3.10 -8.35 19.24
N ILE A 19 1.86 -7.95 19.00
CA ILE A 19 1.60 -6.73 18.19
C ILE A 19 1.84 -5.52 19.08
N SER A 20 2.73 -4.62 18.65
CA SER A 20 2.92 -3.35 19.34
C SER A 20 1.63 -2.51 19.27
N PHE A 21 1.23 -1.91 20.38
CA PHE A 21 0.07 -1.02 20.47
C PHE A 21 0.12 0.11 19.42
N SER A 22 1.33 0.53 19.02
CA SER A 22 1.53 1.52 17.94
C SER A 22 1.02 1.04 16.59
N ILE A 23 1.27 -0.22 16.22
CA ILE A 23 0.80 -0.80 14.95
C ILE A 23 -0.73 -0.91 14.96
N LEU A 24 -1.29 -1.36 16.08
CA LEU A 24 -2.74 -1.48 16.25
C LEU A 24 -3.45 -0.12 16.17
N SER A 25 -2.83 0.93 16.71
CA SER A 25 -3.37 2.30 16.64
C SER A 25 -3.37 2.85 15.20
N ILE A 26 -2.33 2.55 14.42
CA ILE A 26 -2.22 2.95 13.01
C ILE A 26 -3.23 2.17 12.16
N ASP A 27 -3.36 0.86 12.38
CA ASP A 27 -4.37 0.01 11.73
C ASP A 27 -5.78 0.56 11.97
N LEU A 28 -6.13 0.88 13.22
CA LEU A 28 -7.45 1.45 13.54
C LEU A 28 -7.70 2.78 12.82
N LEU A 29 -6.69 3.65 12.73
CA LEU A 29 -6.79 4.94 12.05
C LEU A 29 -6.93 4.77 10.53
N ALA A 30 -6.17 3.85 9.92
CA ALA A 30 -6.29 3.48 8.52
C ALA A 30 -7.69 2.91 8.22
N HIS A 31 -8.21 2.09 9.14
CA HIS A 31 -9.52 1.48 9.04
C HIS A 31 -10.66 2.49 9.11
N LEU A 32 -10.53 3.48 10.00
CA LEU A 32 -11.45 4.62 10.05
C LEU A 32 -11.50 5.35 8.71
N GLY A 33 -10.34 5.56 8.07
CA GLY A 33 -10.24 6.07 6.71
C GLY A 33 -10.99 5.23 5.68
N ILE A 34 -10.87 3.90 5.72
CA ILE A 34 -11.61 3.00 4.82
C ILE A 34 -13.12 3.15 5.00
N CYS A 35 -13.60 3.29 6.23
CA CYS A 35 -15.02 3.51 6.52
C CYS A 35 -15.55 4.84 5.97
N LEU A 36 -14.67 5.82 5.69
CA LEU A 36 -15.02 7.08 5.04
C LEU A 36 -15.11 6.96 3.51
N ILE A 37 -14.59 5.89 2.88
CA ILE A 37 -14.62 5.71 1.42
C ILE A 37 -16.05 5.77 0.86
N PRO A 38 -17.06 5.06 1.42
CA PRO A 38 -18.44 5.15 0.90
C PRO A 38 -19.03 6.56 0.98
N LEU A 39 -18.73 7.29 2.06
CA LEU A 39 -19.19 8.66 2.26
C LEU A 39 -18.56 9.60 1.22
N PHE A 40 -17.25 9.51 1.03
CA PHE A 40 -16.53 10.33 0.04
C PHE A 40 -16.83 9.90 -1.40
N THR A 41 -17.18 8.64 -1.64
CA THR A 41 -17.68 8.17 -2.95
C THR A 41 -19.02 8.82 -3.25
N LYS A 42 -19.93 8.91 -2.27
CA LYS A 42 -21.19 9.66 -2.44
C LYS A 42 -20.92 11.14 -2.70
N PHE A 43 -20.00 11.75 -1.94
CA PHE A 43 -19.58 13.14 -2.15
C PHE A 43 -18.99 13.38 -3.55
N LEU A 44 -18.20 12.43 -4.06
CA LEU A 44 -17.62 12.48 -5.40
C LEU A 44 -18.67 12.64 -6.51
N PHE A 45 -19.80 11.91 -6.40
CA PHE A 45 -20.85 11.90 -7.41
C PHE A 45 -21.98 12.92 -7.19
N SER A 46 -22.29 13.27 -5.94
CA SER A 46 -23.45 14.11 -5.62
C SER A 46 -23.14 15.61 -5.57
N PHE A 47 -21.86 16.01 -5.52
CA PHE A 47 -21.48 17.41 -5.36
C PHE A 47 -21.33 18.12 -6.72
N GLU A 48 -21.86 19.34 -6.82
CA GLU A 48 -21.87 20.11 -8.08
C GLU A 48 -20.46 20.50 -8.54
N ASN A 49 -19.58 20.87 -7.59
CA ASN A 49 -18.21 21.23 -7.91
C ASN A 49 -17.29 19.99 -7.96
N ARG A 50 -17.09 19.48 -9.18
CA ARG A 50 -16.29 18.28 -9.45
C ARG A 50 -14.82 18.39 -9.03
N VAL A 51 -14.24 19.60 -9.07
CA VAL A 51 -12.83 19.78 -8.68
C VAL A 51 -12.69 19.54 -7.18
N ILE A 52 -13.57 20.13 -6.37
CA ILE A 52 -13.57 19.97 -4.91
C ILE A 52 -13.85 18.52 -4.52
N SER A 53 -14.81 17.87 -5.18
CA SER A 53 -15.18 16.50 -4.85
C SER A 53 -14.09 15.48 -5.19
N VAL A 54 -13.45 15.62 -6.35
CA VAL A 54 -12.31 14.77 -6.77
C VAL A 54 -11.08 15.02 -5.90
N LEU A 55 -10.80 16.27 -5.52
CA LEU A 55 -9.71 16.60 -4.60
C LEU A 55 -9.95 16.00 -3.20
N ALA A 56 -11.14 16.16 -2.63
CA ALA A 56 -11.47 15.61 -1.33
C ALA A 56 -11.34 14.08 -1.32
N TYR A 57 -11.81 13.41 -2.37
CA TYR A 57 -11.65 11.97 -2.55
C TYR A 57 -10.18 11.58 -2.68
N GLY A 58 -9.42 12.26 -3.53
CA GLY A 58 -7.99 12.01 -3.73
C GLY A 58 -7.15 12.20 -2.47
N ILE A 59 -7.45 13.24 -1.67
CA ILE A 59 -6.82 13.49 -0.37
C ILE A 59 -7.13 12.36 0.60
N LEU A 60 -8.39 11.91 0.70
CA LEU A 60 -8.75 10.78 1.55
C LEU A 60 -7.95 9.52 1.17
N ILE A 61 -7.91 9.19 -0.12
CA ILE A 61 -7.14 8.03 -0.62
C ILE A 61 -5.66 8.18 -0.34
N ALA A 62 -5.09 9.38 -0.48
CA ALA A 62 -3.69 9.65 -0.16
C ALA A 62 -3.41 9.45 1.34
N ILE A 63 -4.27 9.96 2.24
CA ILE A 63 -4.14 9.78 3.69
C ILE A 63 -4.18 8.29 4.03
N ILE A 64 -5.18 7.56 3.52
CA ILE A 64 -5.31 6.11 3.76
C ILE A 64 -4.05 5.37 3.28
N SER A 65 -3.54 5.71 2.10
CA SER A 65 -2.33 5.08 1.55
C SER A 65 -1.11 5.34 2.44
N VAL A 66 -0.94 6.58 2.92
CA VAL A 66 0.15 6.93 3.84
C VAL A 66 0.05 6.13 5.14
N LEU A 67 -1.14 6.01 5.71
CA LEU A 67 -1.34 5.25 6.94
C LEU A 67 -0.99 3.76 6.77
N PHE A 68 -1.42 3.15 5.66
CA PHE A 68 -1.06 1.76 5.34
C PHE A 68 0.44 1.57 5.14
N ASP A 69 1.12 2.52 4.49
CA ASP A 69 2.56 2.41 4.27
C ASP A 69 3.35 2.57 5.56
N ILE A 70 2.88 3.43 6.47
CA ILE A 70 3.44 3.55 7.83
C ILE A 70 3.25 2.24 8.58
N GLU A 71 2.04 1.67 8.57
CA GLU A 71 1.77 0.36 9.19
C GLU A 71 2.70 -0.72 8.66
N ASN A 72 2.78 -0.87 7.33
CA ASN A 72 3.65 -1.84 6.66
C ASN A 72 5.12 -1.64 7.02
N TYR A 73 5.57 -0.38 7.14
CA TYR A 73 6.93 -0.08 7.57
C TYR A 73 7.20 -0.55 9.00
N PHE A 74 6.27 -0.31 9.94
CA PHE A 74 6.43 -0.75 11.33
C PHE A 74 6.37 -2.27 11.44
N VAL A 75 5.47 -2.94 10.71
CA VAL A 75 5.37 -4.39 10.66
C VAL A 75 6.66 -4.99 10.11
N LEU A 76 7.15 -4.50 8.97
CA LEU A 76 8.40 -4.96 8.36
C LEU A 76 9.58 -4.77 9.30
N LYS A 77 9.70 -3.58 9.91
CA LYS A 77 10.77 -3.29 10.88
C LYS A 77 10.72 -4.23 12.08
N GLN A 78 9.54 -4.47 12.63
CA GLN A 78 9.37 -5.36 13.78
C GLN A 78 9.77 -6.80 13.41
N SER A 79 9.27 -7.34 12.30
CA SER A 79 9.57 -8.70 11.86
C SER A 79 11.06 -8.91 11.53
N LEU A 80 11.71 -7.96 10.87
CA LEU A 80 13.15 -8.05 10.59
C LEU A 80 14.01 -7.93 11.86
N THR A 81 13.53 -7.19 12.87
CA THR A 81 14.23 -7.06 14.16
C THR A 81 14.08 -8.34 14.99
N GLU A 82 12.89 -8.93 15.03
CA GLU A 82 12.63 -10.20 15.71
C GLU A 82 13.39 -11.38 15.08
N ALA A 83 13.64 -11.32 13.77
CA ALA A 83 14.41 -12.32 13.03
C ALA A 83 15.94 -12.08 13.02
N GLU A 84 16.43 -11.05 13.73
CA GLU A 84 17.85 -10.65 13.74
C GLU A 84 18.47 -10.51 12.34
N TYR A 85 17.68 -10.02 11.36
CA TYR A 85 18.12 -9.96 9.97
C TYR A 85 19.24 -8.94 9.76
N GLU A 86 20.38 -9.38 9.23
CA GLU A 86 21.58 -8.54 9.06
C GLU A 86 21.36 -7.35 8.12
N ARG A 87 20.66 -7.55 6.99
CA ARG A 87 20.46 -6.51 5.97
C ARG A 87 19.18 -5.69 6.18
N LYS A 88 18.66 -5.63 7.42
CA LYS A 88 17.39 -4.94 7.72
C LYS A 88 17.39 -3.47 7.29
N ASP A 89 18.50 -2.76 7.50
CA ASP A 89 18.60 -1.34 7.20
C ASP A 89 18.54 -1.08 5.68
N GLU A 90 19.19 -1.94 4.88
CA GLU A 90 19.11 -1.88 3.41
C GLU A 90 17.68 -2.08 2.91
N MET A 91 16.98 -3.07 3.46
CA MET A 91 15.59 -3.35 3.09
C MET A 91 14.66 -2.20 3.47
N LEU A 92 14.80 -1.63 4.67
CA LEU A 92 14.00 -0.48 5.12
C LEU A 92 14.25 0.78 4.29
N ILE A 93 15.50 1.03 3.86
CA ILE A 93 15.84 2.16 2.98
C ILE A 93 15.19 1.99 1.60
N LEU A 94 15.27 0.79 1.02
CA LEU A 94 14.64 0.50 -0.27
C LEU A 94 13.12 0.63 -0.20
N PHE A 95 12.52 0.09 0.86
CA PHE A 95 11.09 0.20 1.11
C PHE A 95 10.66 1.67 1.17
N ARG A 96 11.37 2.50 1.94
CA ARG A 96 11.10 3.95 2.03
C ARG A 96 11.24 4.64 0.66
N LYS A 97 12.28 4.32 -0.10
CA LYS A 97 12.54 4.94 -1.41
C LYS A 97 11.46 4.59 -2.44
N PHE A 98 10.94 3.36 -2.41
CA PHE A 98 9.85 2.91 -3.27
C PHE A 98 8.56 3.69 -2.99
N HIS A 99 8.19 3.83 -1.71
CA HIS A 99 6.96 4.53 -1.31
C HIS A 99 7.02 6.04 -1.57
N ILE A 100 8.19 6.69 -1.37
CA ILE A 100 8.38 8.10 -1.76
C ILE A 100 8.09 8.32 -3.25
N ARG A 101 8.55 7.41 -4.13
CA ARG A 101 8.29 7.50 -5.57
C ARG A 101 6.81 7.28 -5.89
N SER A 102 6.14 6.40 -5.15
CA SER A 102 4.69 6.18 -5.26
C SER A 102 3.92 7.46 -4.91
N TYR A 103 4.25 8.13 -3.80
CA TYR A 103 3.59 9.38 -3.41
C TYR A 103 3.78 10.52 -4.41
N LEU A 104 4.96 10.64 -5.02
CA LEU A 104 5.18 11.60 -6.11
C LEU A 104 4.19 11.39 -7.26
N THR A 105 3.90 10.13 -7.59
CA THR A 105 2.91 9.79 -8.63
C THR A 105 1.50 10.19 -8.19
N SER A 106 1.14 9.96 -6.93
CA SER A 106 -0.15 10.38 -6.36
C SER A 106 -0.33 11.90 -6.37
N VAL A 107 0.71 12.67 -6.07
CA VAL A 107 0.69 14.14 -6.13
C VAL A 107 0.48 14.63 -7.56
N ILE A 108 1.09 13.98 -8.56
CA ILE A 108 0.86 14.31 -9.97
C ILE A 108 -0.60 14.05 -10.37
N ILE A 109 -1.20 12.94 -9.93
CA ILE A 109 -2.62 12.64 -10.20
C ILE A 109 -3.54 13.68 -9.52
N LEU A 110 -3.22 14.10 -8.29
CA LEU A 110 -3.92 15.19 -7.63
C LEU A 110 -3.79 16.51 -8.41
N ALA A 111 -2.61 16.85 -8.91
CA ALA A 111 -2.41 18.04 -9.73
C ALA A 111 -3.18 17.97 -11.06
N LEU A 112 -3.29 16.80 -11.68
CA LEU A 112 -4.09 16.58 -12.89
C LEU A 112 -5.60 16.81 -12.67
N THR A 113 -6.08 16.76 -11.42
CA THR A 113 -7.49 17.03 -11.07
C THR A 113 -7.91 18.45 -11.46
N PHE A 114 -6.99 19.42 -11.39
CA PHE A 114 -7.29 20.82 -11.75
C PHE A 114 -7.53 20.99 -13.25
N PHE A 115 -6.98 20.12 -14.09
CA PHE A 115 -7.11 20.22 -15.54
C PHE A 115 -8.25 19.34 -16.07
N ILE A 116 -8.38 18.11 -15.59
CA ILE A 116 -9.33 17.13 -16.13
C ILE A 116 -10.01 16.29 -15.02
N PRO A 117 -10.86 16.90 -14.18
CA PRO A 117 -11.45 16.22 -13.02
C PRO A 117 -12.33 15.03 -13.39
N GLN A 118 -12.98 15.06 -14.58
CA GLN A 118 -13.85 13.98 -15.04
C GLN A 118 -13.07 12.68 -15.32
N ILE A 119 -11.91 12.76 -15.97
CA ILE A 119 -11.09 11.58 -16.28
C ILE A 119 -10.48 11.01 -14.99
N VAL A 120 -10.02 11.89 -14.09
CA VAL A 120 -9.44 11.48 -12.79
C VAL A 120 -10.47 10.76 -11.92
N MET A 121 -11.74 11.18 -11.95
CA MET A 121 -12.83 10.48 -11.26
C MET A 121 -12.96 9.02 -11.72
N TYR A 122 -12.95 8.76 -13.04
CA TYR A 122 -13.01 7.39 -13.57
C TYR A 122 -11.78 6.57 -13.23
N LEU A 123 -10.58 7.19 -13.23
CA LEU A 123 -9.35 6.54 -12.80
C LEU A 123 -9.43 6.07 -11.35
N TYR A 124 -9.94 6.90 -10.44
CA TYR A 124 -10.09 6.53 -9.02
C TYR A 124 -11.04 5.35 -8.80
N LEU A 125 -12.03 5.14 -9.67
CA LEU A 125 -12.92 3.98 -9.64
C LEU A 125 -12.31 2.74 -10.30
N ALA A 126 -11.60 2.92 -11.42
CA ALA A 126 -11.02 1.82 -12.18
C ALA A 126 -9.86 1.12 -11.44
N ILE A 127 -9.03 1.86 -10.70
CA ILE A 127 -7.89 1.30 -9.95
C ILE A 127 -8.31 0.22 -8.93
N PRO A 128 -9.27 0.45 -8.01
CA PRO A 128 -9.70 -0.58 -7.08
C PRO A 128 -10.38 -1.76 -7.78
N MET A 129 -11.12 -1.52 -8.88
CA MET A 129 -11.72 -2.60 -9.66
C MET A 129 -10.68 -3.49 -10.34
N THR A 130 -9.67 -2.91 -10.98
CA THR A 130 -8.58 -3.69 -11.61
C THR A 130 -7.78 -4.49 -10.58
N LYS A 131 -7.51 -3.93 -9.40
CA LYS A 131 -6.89 -4.66 -8.29
C LYS A 131 -7.79 -5.81 -7.80
N PHE A 132 -9.10 -5.60 -7.72
CA PHE A 132 -10.07 -6.63 -7.33
C PHE A 132 -10.15 -7.77 -8.37
N PHE A 133 -10.26 -7.46 -9.66
CA PHE A 133 -10.27 -8.45 -10.73
C PHE A 133 -8.94 -9.21 -10.86
N SER A 134 -7.81 -8.51 -10.67
CA SER A 134 -6.49 -9.15 -10.60
C SER A 134 -6.37 -10.13 -9.43
N ARG A 135 -7.02 -9.84 -8.30
CA ARG A 135 -7.08 -10.75 -7.14
C ARG A 135 -8.02 -11.94 -7.39
N LEU A 136 -9.16 -11.74 -8.05
CA LEU A 136 -10.09 -12.82 -8.42
C LEU A 136 -9.48 -13.80 -9.44
N GLY A 137 -8.79 -13.28 -10.47
CA GLY A 137 -8.07 -14.12 -11.44
C GLY A 137 -6.85 -14.83 -10.86
N ALA A 138 -6.28 -14.33 -9.76
CA ALA A 138 -5.08 -14.87 -9.10
C ALA A 138 -5.37 -15.84 -7.94
N GLY A 139 -6.62 -16.32 -7.81
CA GLY A 139 -7.03 -17.31 -6.80
C GLY A 139 -6.33 -18.68 -6.88
N ARG A 140 -5.33 -18.85 -7.75
CA ARG A 140 -4.50 -20.07 -7.85
C ARG A 140 -3.01 -19.88 -7.54
N GLY A 141 -2.52 -18.66 -7.29
CA GLY A 141 -1.05 -18.46 -7.20
C GLY A 141 -0.54 -17.23 -6.48
N ARG A 142 -1.37 -16.49 -5.72
CA ARG A 142 -0.92 -15.32 -4.94
C ARG A 142 -1.24 -15.36 -3.44
N SER A 143 -1.32 -16.56 -2.86
CA SER A 143 -1.02 -16.73 -1.42
C SER A 143 0.46 -16.49 -1.09
N VAL A 144 1.31 -16.25 -2.10
CA VAL A 144 2.75 -16.06 -1.97
C VAL A 144 3.14 -14.91 -1.03
N PHE A 145 2.33 -13.85 -0.89
CA PHE A 145 2.62 -12.78 0.09
C PHE A 145 2.13 -13.08 1.52
N VAL A 146 1.35 -14.15 1.70
CA VAL A 146 0.72 -14.50 2.98
C VAL A 146 1.51 -15.59 3.72
N ASP A 147 2.27 -16.44 3.00
CA ASP A 147 3.06 -17.53 3.60
C ASP A 147 4.59 -17.40 3.44
N GLU A 148 5.12 -16.54 2.57
CA GLU A 148 6.57 -16.33 2.42
C GLU A 148 7.09 -15.51 3.62
N ASN A 149 8.12 -15.99 4.31
CA ASN A 149 8.70 -15.29 5.47
C ASN A 149 9.22 -13.92 5.01
N LEU A 150 8.95 -12.85 5.76
CA LEU A 150 9.42 -11.49 5.42
C LEU A 150 10.94 -11.41 5.24
N VAL A 151 11.69 -12.31 5.88
CA VAL A 151 13.13 -12.49 5.67
C VAL A 151 13.42 -13.05 4.27
N GLU A 152 12.76 -14.14 3.88
CA GLU A 152 12.90 -14.77 2.56
C GLU A 152 12.49 -13.82 1.42
N PHE A 153 11.41 -13.06 1.63
CA PHE A 153 11.01 -11.99 0.72
C PHE A 153 12.09 -10.92 0.59
N SER A 154 12.69 -10.50 1.71
CA SER A 154 13.75 -9.48 1.71
C SER A 154 14.98 -9.94 0.95
N ASP A 155 15.42 -11.19 1.16
CA ASP A 155 16.56 -11.79 0.44
C ASP A 155 16.30 -11.86 -1.08
N LYS A 156 15.09 -12.24 -1.49
CA LYS A 156 14.70 -12.33 -2.90
C LYS A 156 14.62 -10.97 -3.60
N VAL A 157 14.19 -9.93 -2.88
CA VAL A 157 14.14 -8.56 -3.41
C VAL A 157 15.56 -8.00 -3.53
N LEU A 158 16.36 -8.13 -2.48
CA LEU A 158 17.73 -7.63 -2.45
C LEU A 158 18.61 -8.37 -3.47
N GLY A 159 18.51 -9.70 -3.55
CA GLY A 159 19.25 -10.51 -4.52
C GLY A 159 19.00 -10.10 -5.97
N ARG A 160 17.75 -9.80 -6.35
CA ARG A 160 17.43 -9.30 -7.70
C ARG A 160 18.03 -7.92 -7.98
N ILE A 161 18.08 -7.04 -6.98
CA ILE A 161 18.69 -5.70 -7.13
C ILE A 161 20.21 -5.83 -7.29
N ASP A 162 20.82 -6.76 -6.56
CA ASP A 162 22.25 -7.02 -6.63
C ASP A 162 22.63 -7.61 -8.01
N GLU A 163 21.87 -8.58 -8.52
CA GLU A 163 22.04 -9.10 -9.89
C GLU A 163 21.92 -8.01 -10.97
N GLU A 164 20.92 -7.13 -10.86
CA GLU A 164 20.74 -6.01 -11.77
C GLU A 164 21.89 -4.99 -11.71
N ARG A 165 22.46 -4.78 -10.52
CA ARG A 165 23.61 -3.90 -10.32
C ARG A 165 24.85 -4.51 -10.98
N ILE A 166 25.08 -5.81 -10.81
CA ILE A 166 26.19 -6.56 -11.41
C ILE A 166 26.08 -6.55 -12.95
N LYS A 167 24.89 -6.80 -13.51
CA LYS A 167 24.68 -6.72 -14.96
C LYS A 167 24.98 -5.32 -15.52
N ARG A 168 24.60 -4.27 -14.79
CA ARG A 168 24.89 -2.88 -15.18
C ARG A 168 26.36 -2.50 -15.07
N SER A 169 27.11 -3.08 -14.14
CA SER A 169 28.56 -2.85 -14.06
C SER A 169 29.33 -3.62 -15.12
N LEU A 170 28.84 -4.78 -15.58
CA LEU A 170 29.46 -5.58 -16.64
C LEU A 170 29.15 -5.06 -18.05
N ALA A 171 28.10 -4.24 -18.21
CA ALA A 171 27.71 -3.61 -19.47
C ALA A 171 28.37 -2.24 -19.72
N LYS A 172 29.27 -1.81 -18.82
CA LYS A 172 30.13 -0.61 -18.95
C LYS A 172 31.55 -1.03 -19.27
#